data_AF-A0A4S0I9Z0-F1
#
_entry.id   AF-A0A4S0I9Z0-F1
#
_cell.length_a   1.000
_cell.length_b   1.000
_cell.length_c   1.000
_cell.angle_alpha   90.00
_cell.angle_beta   90.00
_cell.angle_gamma   90.00
#
_symmetry.space_group_name_H-M   'P 1'
#
loop_
_entity.id
_entity.type
_entity.pdbx_description
1 polymer ?
#
loop_
_entity_poly.entity_id
_entity_poly.type
_entity_poly.pdbx_seq_one_letter_code
_entity_poly.pdbx_strand_id
1 'polypeptide(L)'
;PQSFIPAAERYGLMPSIDRWVVRNTFRILAARQADQRMPPIATCAINLSGATFGDETFLGFLREQFLVHGISPAMICLEITETSAIANLTSAMRFMAD
;
A
#
# COMPACT_ATOMS: atom_id res chain seq x y z
N PRO A 1 -3.41 5.10 -15.36
CA PRO A 1 -3.46 5.94 -14.11
C PRO A 1 -3.43 7.45 -14.38
N GLN A 2 -2.55 7.91 -15.27
CA GLN A 2 -2.25 9.34 -15.49
C GLN A 2 -3.46 10.25 -15.75
N SER A 3 -4.57 9.74 -16.31
CA SER A 3 -5.77 10.54 -16.57
C SER A 3 -6.63 10.85 -15.34
N PHE A 4 -6.59 10.01 -14.30
CA PHE A 4 -7.45 10.17 -13.11
C PHE A 4 -6.68 10.50 -11.83
N ILE A 5 -5.39 10.14 -11.74
CA ILE A 5 -4.58 10.40 -10.55
C ILE A 5 -4.51 11.90 -10.20
N PRO A 6 -4.28 12.83 -11.15
CA PRO A 6 -4.27 14.26 -10.81
C PRO A 6 -5.59 14.77 -10.24
N ALA A 7 -6.72 14.24 -10.73
CA ALA A 7 -8.04 14.57 -10.18
C ALA A 7 -8.23 13.95 -8.79
N ALA A 8 -7.84 12.69 -8.60
CA ALA A 8 -7.92 12.02 -7.31
C ALA A 8 -7.06 12.71 -6.24
N GLU A 9 -5.87 13.17 -6.59
CA GLU A 9 -5.03 13.99 -5.71
C GLU A 9 -5.71 15.32 -5.38
N ARG A 10 -6.19 16.04 -6.40
CA ARG A 10 -6.88 17.34 -6.22
C ARG A 10 -8.11 17.25 -5.32
N TYR A 11 -8.83 16.13 -5.37
CA TYR A 11 -10.04 15.92 -4.57
C TYR A 11 -9.81 15.07 -3.31
N GLY A 12 -8.56 14.78 -2.94
CA GLY A 12 -8.23 14.06 -1.69
C GLY A 12 -8.70 12.60 -1.67
N LEU A 13 -8.88 11.97 -2.84
CA LEU A 13 -9.37 10.59 -2.97
C LEU A 13 -8.26 9.54 -2.88
N MET A 14 -6.98 9.96 -2.91
CA MET A 14 -5.84 9.04 -2.94
C MET A 14 -5.80 8.05 -1.77
N PRO A 15 -6.07 8.43 -0.50
CA PRO A 15 -6.12 7.45 0.60
C PRO A 15 -7.14 6.33 0.39
N SER A 16 -8.29 6.65 -0.22
CA SER A 16 -9.31 5.65 -0.54
C SER A 16 -8.87 4.72 -1.67
N ILE A 17 -8.19 5.27 -2.69
CA ILE A 17 -7.64 4.50 -3.80
C ILE A 17 -6.51 3.58 -3.31
N ASP A 18 -5.61 4.08 -2.49
CA ASP A 18 -4.48 3.31 -1.95
C ASP A 18 -4.96 2.12 -1.10
N ARG A 19 -5.96 2.35 -0.23
CA ARG A 19 -6.61 1.27 0.53
C ARG A 19 -7.28 0.24 -0.38
N TRP A 20 -7.94 0.69 -1.44
CA TRP A 20 -8.53 -0.22 -2.43
C TRP A 20 -7.47 -1.04 -3.14
N VAL A 21 -6.33 -0.43 -3.51
CA VAL A 21 -5.19 -1.12 -4.15
C VAL A 21 -4.63 -2.19 -3.20
N VAL A 22 -4.30 -1.82 -1.95
CA VAL A 22 -3.75 -2.77 -0.95
C VAL A 22 -4.66 -3.97 -0.77
N ARG A 23 -5.95 -3.75 -0.50
CA ARG A 23 -6.93 -4.83 -0.31
C ARG A 23 -6.99 -5.77 -1.51
N ASN A 24 -7.05 -5.22 -2.72
CA ASN A 24 -7.14 -6.04 -3.92
C ASN A 24 -5.84 -6.78 -4.22
N THR A 25 -4.69 -6.14 -4.02
CA THR A 25 -3.38 -6.80 -4.16
C THR A 25 -3.27 -7.97 -3.21
N PHE A 26 -3.61 -7.79 -1.93
CA PHE A 26 -3.51 -8.87 -0.93
C PHE A 26 -4.47 -10.02 -1.24
N ARG A 27 -5.72 -9.71 -1.64
CA ARG A 27 -6.68 -10.71 -2.11
C ARG A 27 -6.15 -11.51 -3.30
N ILE A 28 -5.52 -10.85 -4.27
CA ILE A 28 -4.93 -11.51 -5.45
C ILE A 28 -3.73 -12.37 -5.05
N LEU A 29 -2.84 -11.87 -4.19
CA LEU A 29 -1.69 -12.63 -3.71
C LEU A 29 -2.11 -13.89 -2.94
N ALA A 30 -3.09 -13.78 -2.04
CA ALA A 30 -3.62 -14.92 -1.29
C ALA A 30 -4.20 -15.99 -2.22
N ALA A 31 -4.98 -15.57 -3.23
CA ALA A 31 -5.51 -16.49 -4.24
C ALA A 31 -4.41 -17.18 -5.06
N ARG A 32 -3.32 -16.46 -5.40
CA ARG A 32 -2.17 -17.05 -6.10
C ARG A 32 -1.38 -18.03 -5.23
N GLN A 33 -1.20 -17.75 -3.95
CA GLN A 33 -0.52 -18.65 -3.01
C GLN A 33 -1.26 -19.96 -2.79
N ALA A 34 -2.59 -19.93 -2.87
CA ALA A 34 -3.42 -21.14 -2.79
C ALA A 34 -3.35 -22.02 -4.06
N ASP A 35 -2.92 -21.47 -5.20
CA ASP A 35 -2.79 -22.22 -6.45
C ASP A 35 -1.36 -22.77 -6.61
N GLN A 36 -1.18 -24.07 -6.35
CA GLN A 36 0.11 -24.76 -6.43
C GLN A 36 0.78 -24.71 -7.82
N ARG A 37 0.03 -24.35 -8.88
CA ARG A 37 0.59 -24.18 -10.24
C ARG A 37 1.24 -22.82 -10.45
N MET A 38 0.99 -21.86 -9.56
CA MET A 38 1.56 -20.52 -9.66
C MET A 38 2.96 -20.49 -9.02
N PRO A 39 3.96 -19.88 -9.68
CA PRO A 39 5.25 -19.68 -9.05
C PRO A 39 5.11 -18.73 -7.85
N PRO A 40 5.90 -18.92 -6.78
CA PRO A 40 5.87 -18.05 -5.63
C PRO A 40 6.34 -16.64 -6.00
N ILE A 41 5.69 -15.62 -5.42
CA ILE A 41 6.12 -14.22 -5.53
C ILE A 41 6.98 -13.93 -4.30
N ALA A 42 8.26 -13.60 -4.52
CA ALA A 42 9.16 -13.24 -3.44
C ALA A 42 8.84 -11.86 -2.84
N THR A 43 8.55 -10.89 -3.70
CA THR A 43 8.27 -9.51 -3.29
C THR A 43 7.25 -8.86 -4.23
N CYS A 44 6.32 -8.09 -3.67
CA CYS A 44 5.33 -7.29 -4.37
C CYS A 44 5.43 -5.84 -3.88
N ALA A 45 5.78 -4.94 -4.80
CA ALA A 45 5.84 -3.51 -4.53
C ALA A 45 4.46 -2.86 -4.75
N ILE A 46 4.05 -2.02 -3.81
CA ILE A 46 2.81 -1.23 -3.88
C ILE A 46 3.19 0.24 -3.72
N ASN A 47 2.87 1.04 -4.74
CA ASN A 47 3.03 2.48 -4.68
C ASN A 47 1.90 3.09 -3.85
N LEU A 48 2.27 3.98 -2.93
CA LEU A 48 1.36 4.73 -2.09
C LEU A 48 1.54 6.23 -2.32
N SER A 49 0.44 6.97 -2.20
CA SER A 49 0.47 8.43 -2.23
C SER A 49 1.00 9.01 -0.92
N GLY A 50 1.61 10.20 -0.97
CA GLY A 50 2.00 10.94 0.23
C GLY A 50 0.82 11.27 1.16
N ALA A 51 -0.39 11.41 0.62
CA ALA A 51 -1.61 11.67 1.40
C ALA A 51 -1.94 10.50 2.35
N THR A 52 -1.63 9.26 1.95
CA THR A 52 -1.85 8.06 2.77
C THR A 52 -0.89 7.97 3.95
N PHE A 53 0.33 8.50 3.83
CA PHE A 53 1.30 8.52 4.93
C PHE A 53 0.93 9.47 6.06
N GLY A 54 0.15 10.52 5.76
CA GLY A 54 -0.43 11.39 6.78
C GLY A 54 -1.65 10.81 7.48
N ASP A 55 -2.18 9.66 7.01
CA ASP A 55 -3.35 9.02 7.60
C ASP A 55 -2.93 8.07 8.72
N GLU A 56 -3.12 8.50 9.97
CA GLU A 56 -2.77 7.72 11.17
C GLU A 56 -3.50 6.38 11.26
N THR A 57 -4.62 6.21 10.55
CA THR A 57 -5.41 4.96 10.56
C THR A 57 -4.93 3.96 9.50
N PHE A 58 -4.03 4.34 8.59
CA PHE A 58 -3.60 3.49 7.49
C PHE A 58 -2.78 2.28 7.98
N LEU A 59 -1.89 2.47 8.96
CA LEU A 59 -1.08 1.37 9.49
C LEU A 59 -1.95 0.29 10.17
N GLY A 60 -2.98 0.70 10.92
CA GLY A 60 -3.95 -0.22 11.51
C GLY A 60 -4.68 -1.05 10.45
N PHE A 61 -5.13 -0.39 9.38
CA PHE A 61 -5.73 -1.06 8.22
C PHE A 61 -4.76 -2.03 7.54
N LEU A 62 -3.51 -1.64 7.32
CA LEU A 62 -2.52 -2.49 6.68
C LEU A 62 -2.26 -3.77 7.50
N ARG A 63 -2.11 -3.63 8.82
CA ARG A 63 -1.99 -4.76 9.76
C ARG A 63 -3.19 -5.69 9.69
N GLU A 64 -4.41 -5.13 9.64
CA GLU A 64 -5.63 -5.92 9.43
C GLU A 64 -5.59 -6.69 8.10
N GLN A 65 -5.20 -6.04 6.99
CA GLN A 65 -5.17 -6.71 5.68
C GLN A 65 -4.15 -7.87 5.67
N PHE A 66 -2.99 -7.72 6.32
CA PHE A 66 -2.03 -8.83 6.46
C PHE A 66 -2.65 -10.04 7.16
N LEU A 67 -3.38 -9.80 8.26
CA LEU A 67 -4.05 -10.87 9.02
C LEU A 67 -5.17 -11.53 8.22
N VAL A 68 -6.05 -10.73 7.61
CA VAL A 68 -7.23 -11.21 6.87
C VAL A 68 -6.83 -12.08 5.66
N HIS A 69 -5.73 -11.72 4.99
CA HIS A 69 -5.30 -12.42 3.77
C HIS A 69 -4.16 -13.43 3.99
N GLY A 70 -3.59 -13.52 5.20
CA GLY A 70 -2.47 -14.43 5.49
C GLY A 70 -1.20 -14.10 4.72
N ILE A 71 -1.01 -12.82 4.36
CA ILE A 71 0.16 -12.36 3.61
C ILE A 71 1.30 -12.08 4.59
N SER A 72 2.48 -12.65 4.34
CA SER A 72 3.69 -12.30 5.10
C SER A 72 4.09 -10.84 4.83
N PRO A 73 4.30 -10.01 5.88
CA PRO A 73 4.77 -8.63 5.70
C PRO A 73 6.07 -8.51 4.91
N ALA A 74 6.97 -9.49 5.03
CA ALA A 74 8.25 -9.50 4.30
C ALA A 74 8.11 -9.60 2.78
N MET A 75 6.93 -9.98 2.26
CA MET A 75 6.69 -10.02 0.81
C MET A 75 6.21 -8.68 0.26
N ILE A 76 5.83 -7.72 1.09
CA ILE A 76 5.28 -6.44 0.63
C ILE A 76 6.32 -5.34 0.78
N CYS A 77 6.62 -4.67 -0.32
CA CYS A 77 7.41 -3.44 -0.33
C CYS A 77 6.45 -2.27 -0.54
N LEU A 78 6.40 -1.33 0.40
CA LEU A 78 5.63 -0.10 0.24
C LEU A 78 6.54 1.00 -0.28
N GLU A 79 6.14 1.61 -1.40
CA GLU A 79 6.92 2.64 -2.08
C GLU A 79 6.21 4.00 -1.99
N ILE A 80 7.01 5.04 -1.81
CA ILE A 80 6.60 6.44 -1.97
C ILE A 80 7.55 7.17 -2.89
N THR A 81 7.04 8.23 -3.53
CA THR A 81 7.90 9.13 -4.29
C THR A 81 8.76 9.98 -3.35
N GLU A 82 9.96 10.31 -3.80
CA GLU A 82 10.88 11.22 -3.08
C GLU A 82 10.20 12.55 -2.71
N THR A 83 9.46 13.14 -3.66
CA THR A 83 8.69 14.37 -3.43
C THR A 83 7.70 14.23 -2.28
N SER A 84 7.00 13.08 -2.18
CA SER A 84 6.05 12.82 -1.09
C SER A 84 6.76 12.64 0.25
N ALA A 85 7.90 11.93 0.25
CA ALA A 85 8.71 11.75 1.44
C ALA A 85 9.25 13.08 1.97
N ILE A 86 9.78 13.94 1.10
CA ILE A 86 10.32 15.26 1.47
C ILE A 86 9.20 16.18 1.99
N ALA A 87 8.02 16.15 1.37
CA ALA A 87 6.90 17.00 1.78
C ALA A 87 6.39 16.71 3.20
N ASN A 88 6.55 15.47 3.69
CA ASN A 88 6.15 15.08 5.05
C ASN A 88 7.12 14.06 5.66
N LEU A 89 8.38 14.48 5.80
CA LEU A 89 9.48 13.61 6.21
C LEU A 89 9.27 12.99 7.59
N THR A 90 8.72 13.74 8.54
CA THR A 90 8.46 13.23 9.89
C THR A 90 7.43 12.10 9.90
N SER A 91 6.33 12.23 9.15
CA SER A 91 5.32 11.16 9.07
C SER A 91 5.84 9.96 8.30
N ALA A 92 6.62 10.18 7.24
CA ALA A 92 7.30 9.12 6.49
C ALA A 92 8.27 8.32 7.39
N MET A 93 9.10 9.00 8.16
CA MET A 93 10.03 8.36 9.10
C MET A 93 9.32 7.56 10.18
N ARG A 94 8.23 8.11 10.76
CA ARG A 94 7.44 7.39 11.78
C ARG A 94 6.83 6.12 11.20
N PHE A 95 6.25 6.20 10.00
CA PHE A 95 5.66 5.04 9.33
C PHE A 95 6.70 3.95 9.02
N MET A 96 7.92 4.34 8.62
CA MET A 96 8.99 3.39 8.34
C MET A 96 9.58 2.72 9.60
N ALA A 97 9.35 3.29 10.79
CA ALA A 97 9.87 2.77 12.05
C ALA A 97 8.92 1.79 12.76
N ASP A 98 7.63 1.75 12.38
CA ASP A 98 6.55 0.95 13.00
C ASP A 98 6.17 -0.32 12.20
#